data_AF-A0A060YYE8-F1
#
_entry.id   AF-A0A060YYE8-F1
#
_cell.length_a   1.000
_cell.length_b   1.000
_cell.length_c   1.000
_cell.angle_alpha   90.00
_cell.angle_beta   90.00
_cell.angle_gamma   90.00
#
_symmetry.space_group_name_H-M   'P 1'
#
loop_
_entity.id
_entity.type
_entity.pdbx_description
1 polymer ?
#
loop_
_entity_poly.entity_id
_entity_poly.type
_entity_poly.pdbx_seq_one_letter_code
_entity_poly.pdbx_strand_id
1 'polypeptide(L)'
;MDVTTCLKSLLLAIHQYRDNRTAHNAAQLQKQVEELSGMQCVRLLSSGQVLPSECVCGLVELAGDPNTSPALTGTIISLLAQLVCDDESRDVLQSSYNLTSTLASIIHCHSSTPREPLVLQCLKVLQRLTYNGRIFHCANYIHELIDFLMSNIQSHNDDITMPCLGLMANLVRYNLSVQTHIKALVRTTLSLPPSIQLFHLTLTHPLFSPSFSLMERLVVMGRHSTERWLTSGCVCSYRAM
;
A
#
# COMPACT_ATOMS: atom_id res chain seq x y z
N MET A 1 0.30 27.88 9.02
CA MET A 1 0.86 27.32 10.28
C MET A 1 2.20 26.70 9.97
N ASP A 2 3.14 26.71 10.92
CA ASP A 2 4.36 25.92 10.80
C ASP A 2 4.06 24.42 10.98
N VAL A 3 4.87 23.57 10.36
CA VAL A 3 4.71 22.10 10.36
C VAL A 3 4.70 21.53 11.79
N THR A 4 5.52 22.09 12.69
CA THR A 4 5.63 21.60 14.06
C THR A 4 4.34 21.84 14.84
N THR A 5 3.71 23.00 14.67
CA THR A 5 2.41 23.30 15.27
C THR A 5 1.32 22.40 14.72
N CYS A 6 1.30 22.15 13.40
CA CYS A 6 0.35 21.19 12.80
C CYS A 6 0.53 19.77 13.37
N LEU A 7 1.78 19.31 13.51
CA LEU A 7 2.06 17.99 14.09
C LEU A 7 1.63 17.88 15.56
N LYS A 8 1.83 18.92 16.37
CA LYS A 8 1.35 18.95 17.76
C LYS A 8 -0.18 18.91 17.84
N SER A 9 -0.86 19.69 17.01
CA SER A 9 -2.32 19.68 16.92
C SER A 9 -2.87 18.34 16.45
N LEU A 10 -2.19 17.70 15.50
CA LEU A 10 -2.52 16.35 15.02
C LEU A 10 -2.35 15.32 16.14
N LEU A 11 -1.22 15.31 16.84
CA LEU A 11 -0.97 14.37 17.93
C LEU A 11 -2.02 14.51 19.04
N LEU A 12 -2.38 15.76 19.37
CA LEU A 12 -3.46 16.02 20.33
C LEU A 12 -4.80 15.47 19.85
N ALA A 13 -5.16 15.66 18.58
CA ALA A 13 -6.40 15.14 18.00
C ALA A 13 -6.42 13.60 17.97
N ILE A 14 -5.28 12.95 17.70
CA ILE A 14 -5.13 11.49 17.77
C ILE A 14 -5.44 11.00 19.18
N HIS A 15 -4.85 11.61 20.21
CA HIS A 15 -5.12 11.24 21.61
C HIS A 15 -6.57 11.48 22.00
N GLN A 16 -7.14 12.64 21.65
CA GLN A 16 -8.54 12.97 21.96
C GLN A 16 -9.53 11.98 21.31
N TYR A 17 -9.27 11.56 20.07
CA TYR A 17 -10.10 10.57 19.40
C TYR A 17 -9.93 9.18 20.00
N ARG A 18 -8.70 8.79 20.35
CA ARG A 18 -8.41 7.50 20.98
C ARG A 18 -9.09 7.38 22.35
N ASP A 19 -9.05 8.45 23.14
CA ASP A 19 -9.65 8.47 24.49
C ASP A 19 -11.18 8.57 24.43
N ASN A 20 -11.72 9.25 23.42
CA ASN A 20 -13.16 9.41 23.24
C ASN A 20 -13.57 9.48 21.76
N ARG A 21 -14.08 8.36 21.22
CA ARG A 21 -14.46 8.21 19.80
C ARG A 21 -15.81 8.88 19.46
N THR A 22 -15.93 10.17 19.71
CA THR A 22 -17.12 10.96 19.31
C THR A 22 -17.03 11.38 17.85
N ALA A 23 -18.18 11.69 17.23
CA ALA A 23 -18.22 12.26 15.88
C ALA A 23 -17.48 13.60 15.78
N HIS A 24 -17.49 14.39 16.86
CA HIS A 24 -16.75 15.65 16.94
C HIS A 24 -15.23 15.42 16.88
N ASN A 25 -14.71 14.49 17.69
CA ASN A 25 -13.28 14.16 17.71
C ASN A 25 -12.83 13.53 16.39
N ALA A 26 -13.69 12.72 15.76
CA ALA A 26 -13.43 12.17 14.43
C ALA A 26 -13.30 13.28 13.37
N ALA A 27 -14.23 14.23 13.35
CA ALA A 27 -14.20 15.35 12.41
C ALA A 27 -12.98 16.28 12.65
N GLN A 28 -12.62 16.51 13.92
CA GLN A 28 -11.44 17.29 14.27
C GLN A 28 -10.16 16.60 13.81
N LEU A 29 -10.02 15.30 14.06
CA LEU A 29 -8.88 14.52 13.60
C LEU A 29 -8.80 14.51 12.07
N GLN A 30 -9.93 14.28 11.39
CA GLN A 30 -9.98 14.32 9.92
C GLN A 30 -9.48 15.66 9.38
N LYS A 31 -9.96 16.78 9.95
CA LYS A 31 -9.50 18.13 9.58
C LYS A 31 -7.99 18.30 9.75
N GLN A 32 -7.41 17.82 10.86
CA GLN A 32 -5.96 17.92 11.09
C GLN A 32 -5.15 17.07 10.10
N VAL A 33 -5.65 15.89 9.71
CA VAL A 33 -5.03 15.04 8.69
C VAL A 33 -5.08 15.73 7.31
N GLU A 34 -6.21 16.33 6.96
CA GLU A 34 -6.39 17.06 5.70
C GLU A 34 -5.51 18.33 5.63
N GLU A 35 -5.41 19.08 6.72
CA GLU A 35 -4.52 20.25 6.83
C GLU A 35 -3.05 19.85 6.62
N LEU A 36 -2.60 18.75 7.24
CA LEU A 36 -1.23 18.26 7.06
C LEU A 36 -0.99 17.72 5.64
N SER A 37 -1.97 17.02 5.06
CA SER A 37 -1.93 16.53 3.67
C SER A 37 -1.78 17.69 2.67
N GLY A 38 -2.50 18.80 2.90
CA GLY A 38 -2.42 20.00 2.06
C GLY A 38 -1.05 20.70 2.09
N MET A 39 -0.24 20.47 3.13
CA MET A 39 1.10 21.03 3.24
C MET A 39 2.15 20.26 2.42
N GLN A 40 1.78 19.14 1.78
CA GLN A 40 2.67 18.30 0.97
C GLN A 40 4.02 18.05 1.65
N CYS A 41 3.99 17.62 2.92
CA CYS A 41 5.20 17.46 3.72
C CYS A 41 6.02 16.23 3.26
N VAL A 42 6.70 16.37 2.13
CA VAL A 42 7.69 15.40 1.64
C VAL A 42 8.79 15.32 2.69
N ARG A 43 9.21 14.09 3.05
CA ARG A 43 10.31 13.82 4.00
C ARG A 43 10.05 14.14 5.48
N LEU A 44 8.80 14.11 5.96
CA LEU A 44 8.49 14.23 7.40
C LEU A 44 9.27 13.23 8.27
N LEU A 45 9.56 12.05 7.71
CA LEU A 45 10.23 10.95 8.41
C LEU A 45 11.76 11.00 8.31
N SER A 46 12.32 11.79 7.39
CA SER A 46 13.78 11.83 7.16
C SER A 46 14.54 12.61 8.23
N SER A 47 13.87 13.39 9.08
CA SER A 47 14.51 14.25 10.09
C SER A 47 14.86 13.52 11.40
N GLY A 48 14.46 12.25 11.56
CA GLY A 48 14.68 11.47 12.78
C GLY A 48 13.99 12.06 14.03
N GLN A 49 13.04 12.99 13.83
CA GLN A 49 12.34 13.67 14.92
C GLN A 49 11.29 12.75 15.55
N VAL A 50 11.21 12.77 16.88
CA VAL A 50 10.25 11.95 17.66
C VAL A 50 8.80 12.32 17.35
N LEU A 51 8.50 13.62 17.19
CA LEU A 51 7.13 14.10 17.01
C LEU A 51 6.45 13.56 15.72
N PRO A 52 7.06 13.66 14.52
CA PRO A 52 6.52 13.00 13.32
C PRO A 52 6.33 11.49 13.50
N SER A 53 7.25 10.83 14.20
CA SER A 53 7.18 9.39 14.46
C SER A 53 5.97 9.02 15.32
N GLU A 54 5.71 9.75 16.40
CA GLU A 54 4.54 9.52 17.25
C GLU A 54 3.23 9.75 16.49
N CYS A 55 3.16 10.81 15.67
CA CYS A 55 1.99 11.07 14.82
C CYS A 55 1.74 9.90 13.85
N VAL A 56 2.77 9.43 13.14
CA VAL A 56 2.63 8.33 12.19
C VAL A 56 2.25 7.03 12.90
N CYS A 57 2.87 6.72 14.04
CA CYS A 57 2.52 5.54 14.84
C CYS A 57 1.04 5.57 15.25
N GLY A 58 0.58 6.68 15.82
CA GLY A 58 -0.83 6.83 16.23
C GLY A 58 -1.80 6.77 15.06
N LEU A 59 -1.44 7.32 13.89
CA LEU A 59 -2.25 7.21 12.67
C LEU A 59 -2.35 5.76 12.16
N VAL A 60 -1.24 5.02 12.16
CA VAL A 60 -1.23 3.62 11.71
C VAL A 60 -2.02 2.73 12.67
N GLU A 61 -1.92 2.97 13.98
CA GLU A 61 -2.74 2.28 14.98
C GLU A 61 -4.23 2.54 14.77
N LEU A 62 -4.63 3.80 14.59
CA LEU A 62 -6.03 4.18 14.36
C LEU A 62 -6.58 3.61 13.04
N ALA A 63 -5.76 3.57 11.98
CA ALA A 63 -6.17 2.99 10.70
C ALA A 63 -6.39 1.47 10.79
N GLY A 64 -5.67 0.78 11.67
CA GLY A 64 -5.86 -0.65 11.92
C GLY A 64 -7.00 -1.00 12.88
N ASP A 65 -7.60 -0.02 13.54
CA ASP A 65 -8.67 -0.24 14.51
C ASP A 65 -10.02 -0.41 13.77
N PRO A 66 -10.73 -1.54 13.95
CA PRO A 66 -12.02 -1.79 13.30
C PRO A 66 -13.13 -0.83 13.76
N ASN A 67 -12.94 -0.10 14.87
CA ASN A 67 -13.89 0.90 15.36
C ASN A 67 -13.71 2.27 14.70
N THR A 68 -12.63 2.47 13.94
CA THR A 68 -12.40 3.71 13.20
C THR A 68 -13.29 3.73 11.96
N SER A 69 -13.90 4.88 11.66
CA SER A 69 -14.80 4.97 10.50
C SER A 69 -14.02 4.75 9.19
N PRO A 70 -14.61 4.11 8.16
CA PRO A 70 -13.95 3.90 6.88
C PRO A 70 -13.52 5.20 6.18
N ALA A 71 -14.31 6.27 6.35
CA ALA A 71 -13.99 7.59 5.82
C ALA A 71 -12.71 8.17 6.45
N LEU A 72 -12.60 8.15 7.79
CA LEU A 72 -11.41 8.60 8.49
C LEU A 72 -10.20 7.73 8.15
N THR A 73 -10.39 6.41 8.09
CA THR A 73 -9.35 5.46 7.67
C THR A 73 -8.82 5.81 6.28
N GLY A 74 -9.69 6.05 5.30
CA GLY A 74 -9.29 6.47 3.95
C GLY A 74 -8.48 7.77 3.92
N THR A 75 -8.86 8.76 4.74
CA THR A 75 -8.11 10.02 4.88
C THR A 75 -6.72 9.78 5.47
N ILE A 76 -6.61 8.94 6.50
CA ILE A 76 -5.33 8.57 7.11
C ILE A 76 -4.43 7.84 6.10
N ILE A 77 -4.97 6.83 5.39
CA ILE A 77 -4.23 6.12 4.35
C ILE A 77 -3.80 7.06 3.22
N SER A 78 -4.58 8.10 2.90
CA SER A 78 -4.20 9.09 1.89
C SER A 78 -2.97 9.89 2.30
N LEU A 79 -2.91 10.31 3.57
CA LEU A 79 -1.74 10.99 4.11
C LEU A 79 -0.53 10.06 4.13
N LEU A 80 -0.68 8.83 4.63
CA LEU A 80 0.39 7.84 4.65
C LEU A 80 0.92 7.54 3.24
N ALA A 81 0.05 7.49 2.24
CA ALA A 81 0.43 7.30 0.84
C ALA A 81 1.35 8.41 0.29
N GLN A 82 1.23 9.64 0.80
CA GLN A 82 2.12 10.74 0.43
C GLN A 82 3.51 10.59 1.07
N LEU A 83 3.60 9.93 2.22
CA LEU A 83 4.89 9.65 2.89
C LEU A 83 5.68 8.54 2.18
N VAL A 84 5.00 7.63 1.46
CA VAL A 84 5.60 6.59 0.61
C VAL A 84 6.10 7.19 -0.72
N CYS A 85 6.96 8.21 -0.65
CA CYS A 85 7.46 8.95 -1.81
C CYS A 85 8.93 8.65 -2.16
N ASP A 86 9.76 8.36 -1.17
CA ASP A 86 11.18 8.03 -1.31
C ASP A 86 11.51 6.67 -0.68
N ASP A 87 12.66 6.10 -1.06
CA ASP A 87 13.09 4.78 -0.59
C ASP A 87 13.35 4.75 0.93
N GLU A 88 13.92 5.81 1.51
CA GLU A 88 14.21 5.87 2.95
C GLU A 88 12.91 5.88 3.77
N SER A 89 11.97 6.78 3.43
CA SER A 89 10.67 6.84 4.09
C SER A 89 9.89 5.53 3.95
N ARG A 90 10.01 4.85 2.80
CA ARG A 90 9.43 3.51 2.58
C ARG A 90 10.00 2.48 3.55
N ASP A 91 11.32 2.42 3.66
CA ASP A 91 11.99 1.46 4.52
C ASP A 91 11.62 1.69 5.99
N VAL A 92 11.59 2.95 6.45
CA VAL A 92 11.17 3.29 7.83
C VAL A 92 9.68 2.91 8.05
N LEU A 93 8.79 3.20 7.10
CA LEU A 93 7.36 2.82 7.17
C LEU A 93 7.16 1.30 7.25
N GLN A 94 8.00 0.54 6.54
CA GLN A 94 7.97 -0.93 6.59
C GLN A 94 8.56 -1.49 7.89
N SER A 95 9.72 -1.01 8.31
CA SER A 95 10.46 -1.59 9.44
C SER A 95 9.91 -1.17 10.79
N SER A 96 9.45 0.07 10.91
CA SER A 96 9.24 0.70 12.21
C SER A 96 7.76 0.85 12.59
N TYR A 97 6.85 0.92 11.61
CA TYR A 97 5.44 1.23 11.86
C TYR A 97 4.46 0.11 11.49
N ASN A 98 4.95 -1.06 11.08
CA ASN A 98 4.12 -2.22 10.72
C ASN A 98 3.00 -1.92 9.69
N LEU A 99 3.19 -0.90 8.85
CA LEU A 99 2.17 -0.40 7.91
C LEU A 99 1.67 -1.49 6.95
N THR A 100 2.56 -2.40 6.53
CA THR A 100 2.21 -3.54 5.69
C THR A 100 1.14 -4.42 6.32
N SER A 101 1.29 -4.76 7.61
CA SER A 101 0.33 -5.61 8.32
C SER A 101 -1.01 -4.90 8.52
N THR A 102 -0.99 -3.60 8.84
CA THR A 102 -2.21 -2.79 8.99
C THR A 102 -3.00 -2.74 7.68
N LEU A 103 -2.34 -2.45 6.56
CA LEU A 103 -3.00 -2.41 5.25
C LEU A 103 -3.53 -3.79 4.83
N ALA A 104 -2.78 -4.87 5.11
CA ALA A 104 -3.23 -6.23 4.86
C ALA A 104 -4.47 -6.59 5.70
N SER A 105 -4.50 -6.19 6.97
CA SER A 105 -5.65 -6.37 7.86
C SER A 105 -6.89 -5.64 7.34
N ILE A 106 -6.75 -4.38 6.88
CA ILE A 106 -7.88 -3.61 6.33
C ILE A 106 -8.46 -4.31 5.09
N ILE A 107 -7.59 -4.81 4.19
CA ILE A 107 -8.00 -5.56 3.00
C ILE A 107 -8.72 -6.85 3.40
N HIS A 108 -8.21 -7.56 4.40
CA HIS A 108 -8.85 -8.77 4.92
C HIS A 108 -10.25 -8.49 5.48
N CYS A 109 -10.41 -7.42 6.29
CA CYS A 109 -11.71 -7.04 6.84
C CYS A 109 -12.75 -6.66 5.76
N HIS A 110 -12.30 -6.15 4.61
CA HIS A 110 -13.16 -5.76 3.49
C HIS A 110 -13.06 -6.74 2.30
N SER A 111 -12.65 -7.99 2.54
CA SER A 111 -12.42 -8.96 1.48
C SER A 111 -13.68 -9.32 0.69
N SER A 112 -14.85 -9.19 1.32
CA SER A 112 -16.17 -9.43 0.71
C SER A 112 -16.58 -8.34 -0.27
N THR A 113 -15.97 -7.15 -0.21
CA THR A 113 -16.28 -5.98 -1.02
C THR A 113 -15.02 -5.40 -1.68
N PRO A 114 -14.32 -6.19 -2.53
CA PRO A 114 -12.99 -5.86 -3.04
C PRO A 114 -12.94 -4.61 -3.94
N ARG A 115 -14.10 -4.13 -4.41
CA ARG A 115 -14.25 -2.94 -5.27
C ARG A 115 -14.40 -1.64 -4.49
N GLU A 116 -14.44 -1.71 -3.16
CA GLU A 116 -14.52 -0.51 -2.34
C GLU A 116 -13.31 0.40 -2.55
N PRO A 117 -13.50 1.73 -2.59
CA PRO A 117 -12.41 2.68 -2.76
C PRO A 117 -11.27 2.50 -1.75
N LEU A 118 -11.61 2.13 -0.50
CA LEU A 118 -10.65 1.91 0.57
C LEU A 118 -9.72 0.72 0.28
N VAL A 119 -10.26 -0.40 -0.21
CA VAL A 119 -9.48 -1.59 -0.57
C VAL A 119 -8.53 -1.28 -1.73
N LEU A 120 -9.04 -0.62 -2.77
CA LEU A 120 -8.24 -0.16 -3.90
C LEU A 120 -7.11 0.77 -3.49
N GLN A 121 -7.38 1.68 -2.57
CA GLN A 121 -6.39 2.58 -2.02
C GLN A 121 -5.31 1.82 -1.24
N CYS A 122 -5.70 0.89 -0.37
CA CYS A 122 -4.77 0.05 0.39
C CYS A 122 -3.87 -0.80 -0.52
N LEU A 123 -4.43 -1.41 -1.57
CA LEU A 123 -3.67 -2.18 -2.57
C LEU A 123 -2.61 -1.32 -3.27
N LYS A 124 -2.97 -0.10 -3.68
CA LYS A 124 -2.03 0.84 -4.34
C LYS A 124 -0.91 1.28 -3.39
N VAL A 125 -1.24 1.56 -2.13
CA VAL A 125 -0.22 1.93 -1.11
C VAL A 125 0.69 0.75 -0.81
N LEU A 126 0.14 -0.45 -0.62
CA LEU A 126 0.94 -1.67 -0.44
C LEU A 126 1.85 -1.92 -1.63
N GLN A 127 1.36 -1.78 -2.86
CA GLN A 127 2.18 -1.95 -4.05
C GLN A 127 3.36 -0.96 -4.08
N ARG A 128 3.14 0.31 -3.70
CA ARG A 128 4.23 1.29 -3.61
C ARG A 128 5.20 0.98 -2.48
N LEU A 129 4.67 0.63 -1.31
CA LEU A 129 5.43 0.34 -0.10
C LEU A 129 6.38 -0.84 -0.36
N THR A 130 5.84 -1.93 -0.92
CA THR A 130 6.54 -3.19 -1.21
C THR A 130 7.46 -3.15 -2.43
N TYR A 131 7.47 -2.06 -3.20
CA TYR A 131 8.30 -1.95 -4.39
C TYR A 131 9.78 -1.95 -4.01
N ASN A 132 10.57 -2.83 -4.64
CA ASN A 132 12.03 -2.96 -4.44
C ASN A 132 12.51 -3.23 -2.99
N GLY A 133 11.60 -3.43 -2.04
CA GLY A 133 11.92 -3.73 -0.63
C GLY A 133 11.94 -5.23 -0.33
N ARG A 134 12.72 -5.64 0.68
CA ARG A 134 12.61 -6.97 1.27
C ARG A 134 11.44 -6.96 2.24
N ILE A 135 10.29 -7.44 1.77
CA ILE A 135 9.11 -7.55 2.63
C ILE A 135 9.43 -8.62 3.67
N PHE A 136 9.44 -8.24 4.94
CA PHE A 136 9.67 -9.19 6.00
C PHE A 136 8.49 -10.16 6.07
N HIS A 137 8.79 -11.46 6.01
CA HIS A 137 7.86 -12.58 6.16
C HIS A 137 7.06 -12.60 7.47
N CYS A 138 7.27 -11.62 8.37
CA CYS A 138 6.62 -11.51 9.66
C CYS A 138 5.42 -10.54 9.67
N ALA A 139 5.00 -10.00 8.52
CA ALA A 139 3.80 -9.17 8.49
C ALA A 139 2.55 -10.05 8.74
N ASN A 140 1.75 -9.66 9.73
CA ASN A 140 0.48 -10.32 10.02
C ASN A 140 -0.45 -10.17 8.80
N TYR A 141 -1.27 -11.19 8.54
CA TYR A 141 -2.21 -11.25 7.40
C TYR A 141 -1.59 -11.42 6.00
N ILE A 142 -0.31 -11.78 5.88
CA ILE A 142 0.32 -11.98 4.55
C ILE A 142 -0.28 -13.16 3.79
N HIS A 143 -0.63 -14.26 4.47
CA HIS A 143 -1.22 -15.43 3.80
C HIS A 143 -2.62 -15.12 3.27
N GLU A 144 -3.44 -14.49 4.10
CA GLU A 144 -4.78 -14.02 3.77
C GLU A 144 -4.76 -12.99 2.64
N LEU A 145 -3.73 -12.11 2.62
CA LEU A 145 -3.49 -11.20 1.52
C LEU A 145 -3.14 -11.95 0.22
N ILE A 146 -2.28 -12.97 0.27
CA ILE A 146 -1.92 -13.75 -0.92
C ILE A 146 -3.16 -14.48 -1.48
N ASP A 147 -3.97 -15.09 -0.61
CA ASP A 147 -5.21 -15.74 -1.01
C ASP A 147 -6.19 -14.76 -1.65
N PHE A 148 -6.38 -13.59 -1.03
CA PHE A 148 -7.21 -12.51 -1.59
C PHE A 148 -6.72 -12.07 -2.98
N LEU A 149 -5.42 -11.85 -3.15
CA LEU A 149 -4.85 -11.45 -4.42
C LEU A 149 -5.06 -12.54 -5.48
N MET A 150 -4.80 -13.80 -5.14
CA MET A 150 -4.99 -14.92 -6.06
C MET A 150 -6.45 -15.08 -6.50
N SER A 151 -7.40 -15.04 -5.56
CA SER A 151 -8.82 -15.13 -5.88
C SER A 151 -9.28 -14.01 -6.82
N ASN A 152 -8.84 -12.77 -6.59
CA ASN A 152 -9.25 -11.63 -7.40
C ASN A 152 -8.56 -11.56 -8.77
N ILE A 153 -7.35 -12.11 -8.91
CA ILE A 153 -6.69 -12.26 -10.21
C ILE A 153 -7.37 -13.38 -11.03
N GLN A 154 -7.79 -14.47 -10.38
CA GLN A 154 -8.49 -15.58 -11.04
C GLN A 154 -9.92 -15.21 -11.47
N SER A 155 -10.61 -14.37 -10.69
CA SER A 155 -11.99 -13.97 -10.98
C SER A 155 -12.11 -12.91 -12.08
N HIS A 156 -11.02 -12.49 -12.72
CA HIS A 156 -11.01 -11.49 -13.81
C HIS A 156 -11.72 -10.17 -13.48
N ASN A 157 -11.55 -9.66 -12.27
CA ASN A 157 -12.10 -8.35 -11.91
C ASN A 157 -11.18 -7.24 -12.46
N ASP A 158 -11.48 -6.70 -13.64
CA ASP A 158 -10.59 -5.77 -14.39
C ASP A 158 -10.10 -4.56 -13.56
N ASP A 159 -10.94 -4.00 -12.69
CA ASP A 159 -10.62 -2.79 -11.90
C ASP A 159 -9.54 -3.02 -10.82
N ILE A 160 -9.44 -4.24 -10.29
CA ILE A 160 -8.55 -4.58 -9.16
C ILE A 160 -7.44 -5.55 -9.57
N THR A 161 -7.59 -6.25 -10.71
CA THR A 161 -6.63 -7.26 -11.18
C THR A 161 -5.24 -6.66 -11.36
N MET A 162 -5.14 -5.45 -11.93
CA MET A 162 -3.84 -4.81 -12.16
C MET A 162 -3.11 -4.42 -10.87
N PRO A 163 -3.75 -3.73 -9.90
CA PRO A 163 -3.18 -3.54 -8.56
C PRO A 163 -2.77 -4.87 -7.89
N CYS A 164 -3.60 -5.90 -7.98
CA CYS A 164 -3.32 -7.21 -7.38
C CYS A 164 -2.10 -7.90 -7.99
N LEU A 165 -1.98 -7.91 -9.32
CA LEU A 165 -0.84 -8.46 -10.04
C LEU A 165 0.46 -7.71 -9.69
N GLY A 166 0.39 -6.38 -9.64
CA GLY A 166 1.53 -5.55 -9.28
C GLY A 166 2.04 -5.80 -7.87
N LEU A 167 1.13 -5.92 -6.89
CA LEU A 167 1.49 -6.26 -5.52
C LEU A 167 2.04 -7.70 -5.41
N MET A 168 1.43 -8.65 -6.12
CA MET A 168 1.90 -10.04 -6.16
C MET A 168 3.34 -10.13 -6.71
N ALA A 169 3.65 -9.38 -7.78
CA ALA A 169 4.99 -9.34 -8.34
C ALA A 169 6.03 -8.85 -7.33
N ASN A 170 5.70 -7.80 -6.55
CA ASN A 170 6.58 -7.29 -5.50
C ASN A 170 6.78 -8.32 -4.38
N LEU A 171 5.69 -8.96 -3.93
CA LEU A 171 5.73 -9.98 -2.89
C LEU A 171 6.63 -11.14 -3.26
N VAL A 172 6.57 -11.60 -4.51
CA VAL A 172 7.31 -12.76 -5.01
C VAL A 172 8.80 -12.50 -5.19
N ARG A 173 9.20 -11.25 -5.49
CA ARG A 173 10.56 -10.90 -5.95
C ARG A 173 11.69 -11.36 -5.01
N TYR A 174 11.49 -11.28 -3.70
CA TYR A 174 12.53 -11.58 -2.71
C TYR A 174 12.11 -12.58 -1.62
N ASN A 175 10.96 -13.25 -1.78
CA ASN A 175 10.35 -14.06 -0.72
C ASN A 175 10.14 -15.52 -1.15
N LEU A 176 11.07 -16.40 -0.80
CA LEU A 176 11.05 -17.81 -1.21
C LEU A 176 9.85 -18.58 -0.63
N SER A 177 9.41 -18.24 0.59
CA SER A 177 8.22 -18.86 1.18
C SER A 177 6.95 -18.52 0.39
N VAL A 178 6.80 -17.25 -0.02
CA VAL A 178 5.67 -16.80 -0.86
C VAL A 178 5.71 -17.48 -2.23
N GLN A 179 6.90 -17.59 -2.84
CA GLN A 179 7.08 -18.33 -4.10
C GLN A 179 6.62 -19.78 -3.98
N THR A 180 6.97 -20.45 -2.87
CA THR A 180 6.63 -21.85 -2.63
C THR A 180 5.13 -22.03 -2.39
N HIS A 181 4.52 -21.12 -1.62
CA HIS A 181 3.08 -21.12 -1.35
C HIS A 181 2.26 -20.91 -2.63
N ILE A 182 2.63 -19.92 -3.47
CA ILE A 182 1.97 -19.70 -4.76
C ILE A 182 2.13 -20.91 -5.68
N LYS A 183 3.31 -21.53 -5.73
CA LYS A 183 3.56 -22.77 -6.51
C LYS A 183 2.65 -23.91 -6.06
N ALA A 184 2.38 -24.05 -4.77
CA ALA A 184 1.45 -25.05 -4.24
C ALA A 184 0.00 -24.74 -4.64
N LEU A 185 -0.42 -23.47 -4.52
CA LEU A 185 -1.78 -23.02 -4.85
C LEU A 185 -2.08 -23.17 -6.36
N VAL A 186 -1.10 -22.86 -7.21
CA VAL A 186 -1.19 -23.00 -8.66
C VAL A 186 -1.30 -24.47 -9.08
N ARG A 187 -0.58 -25.39 -8.43
CA ARG A 187 -0.67 -26.83 -8.72
C ARG A 187 -2.06 -27.41 -8.50
N THR A 188 -2.83 -26.83 -7.57
CA THR A 188 -4.18 -27.28 -7.26
C THR A 188 -5.27 -26.69 -8.16
N THR A 189 -5.02 -25.57 -8.84
CA THR A 189 -5.99 -24.90 -9.72
C THR A 189 -5.69 -25.22 -11.19
N LEU A 190 -6.41 -26.19 -11.77
CA LEU A 190 -6.17 -26.75 -13.12
C LEU A 190 -6.48 -25.80 -14.30
N SER A 191 -6.78 -24.52 -14.08
CA SER A 191 -7.14 -23.56 -15.12
C SER A 191 -6.59 -22.18 -14.78
N LEU A 192 -5.42 -21.84 -15.30
CA LEU A 192 -4.86 -20.50 -15.16
C LEU A 192 -5.10 -19.69 -16.44
N PRO A 193 -5.58 -18.44 -16.34
CA PRO A 193 -5.56 -17.53 -17.48
C PRO A 193 -4.12 -17.25 -17.95
N PRO A 194 -3.91 -16.86 -19.22
CA PRO A 194 -2.59 -16.72 -19.83
C PRO A 194 -1.64 -15.79 -19.06
N SER A 195 -2.19 -14.77 -18.39
CA SER A 195 -1.48 -13.82 -17.53
C SER A 195 -0.80 -14.48 -16.33
N ILE A 196 -1.44 -15.48 -15.71
CA ILE A 196 -0.84 -16.25 -14.60
C ILE A 196 0.05 -17.38 -15.14
N GLN A 197 -0.25 -17.91 -16.33
CA GLN A 197 0.61 -18.88 -17.00
C GLN A 197 1.99 -18.27 -17.36
N LEU A 198 2.02 -17.00 -17.75
CA LEU A 198 3.25 -16.20 -17.92
C LEU A 198 3.99 -15.91 -16.59
N PHE A 199 3.25 -15.66 -15.49
CA PHE A 199 3.79 -15.55 -14.13
C PHE A 199 4.45 -16.88 -13.68
N HIS A 200 3.84 -18.01 -14.04
CA HIS A 200 4.35 -19.35 -13.72
C HIS A 200 5.58 -19.73 -14.55
N LEU A 201 5.61 -19.40 -15.86
CA LEU A 201 6.77 -19.66 -16.73
C LEU A 201 8.03 -18.91 -16.30
N THR A 202 7.90 -17.70 -15.74
CA THR A 202 9.01 -16.91 -15.20
C THR A 202 9.54 -17.43 -13.86
N LEU A 203 8.71 -18.12 -13.07
CA LEU A 203 9.05 -18.68 -11.74
C LEU A 203 9.69 -20.07 -11.73
N THR A 204 9.65 -20.79 -12.86
CA THR A 204 10.00 -22.23 -12.91
C THR A 204 11.35 -22.51 -13.60
N HIS A 205 11.99 -21.52 -14.23
CA HIS A 205 13.31 -21.69 -14.85
C HIS A 205 14.45 -21.04 -14.03
N PRO A 206 15.46 -21.81 -13.57
CA PRO A 206 16.57 -21.30 -12.75
C PRO A 206 17.54 -20.39 -13.53
N LEU A 207 17.44 -20.32 -14.86
CA LEU A 207 18.18 -19.39 -15.72
C LEU A 207 17.48 -18.03 -15.87
N PHE A 208 16.26 -17.87 -15.35
CA PHE A 208 15.39 -16.71 -15.56
C PHE A 208 15.37 -15.75 -14.35
N SER A 209 16.39 -15.79 -13.49
CA SER A 209 16.64 -14.78 -12.45
C SER A 209 16.71 -13.32 -12.94
N PRO A 210 16.96 -12.98 -14.23
CA PRO A 210 16.82 -11.60 -14.74
C PRO A 210 15.49 -11.30 -15.47
N SER A 211 14.58 -12.26 -15.60
CA SER A 211 13.33 -12.10 -16.37
C SER A 211 12.13 -11.55 -15.58
N PHE A 212 12.37 -11.14 -14.33
CA PHE A 212 11.48 -10.22 -13.61
C PHE A 212 11.28 -8.91 -14.39
N SER A 213 12.24 -8.53 -15.23
CA SER A 213 12.11 -7.43 -16.21
C SER A 213 10.98 -7.64 -17.22
N LEU A 214 10.51 -8.88 -17.44
CA LEU A 214 9.40 -9.19 -18.35
C LEU A 214 8.03 -9.03 -17.68
N MET A 215 7.91 -9.33 -16.37
CA MET A 215 6.76 -8.95 -15.55
C MET A 215 6.68 -7.44 -15.38
N GLU A 216 7.83 -6.80 -15.14
CA GLU A 216 7.95 -5.35 -15.15
C GLU A 216 7.55 -4.79 -16.51
N ARG A 217 7.99 -5.37 -17.64
CA ARG A 217 7.58 -4.98 -18.99
C ARG A 217 6.11 -5.28 -19.29
N LEU A 218 5.47 -6.29 -18.70
CA LEU A 218 4.04 -6.54 -18.88
C LEU A 218 3.18 -5.59 -18.03
N VAL A 219 3.63 -5.27 -16.81
CA VAL A 219 3.06 -4.22 -15.96
C VAL A 219 3.29 -2.84 -16.60
N VAL A 220 4.45 -2.59 -17.21
CA VAL A 220 4.81 -1.34 -17.92
C VAL A 220 4.16 -1.26 -19.31
N MET A 221 3.96 -2.36 -20.03
CA MET A 221 3.11 -2.38 -21.23
C MET A 221 1.63 -2.15 -20.85
N GLY A 222 1.19 -2.61 -19.68
CA GLY A 222 -0.07 -2.19 -19.06
C GLY A 222 -0.11 -0.71 -18.67
N ARG A 223 1.05 -0.12 -18.29
CA ARG A 223 1.19 1.34 -18.08
C ARG A 223 1.00 2.14 -19.36
N HIS A 224 1.45 1.68 -20.53
CA HIS A 224 1.22 2.43 -21.78
C HIS A 224 -0.27 2.51 -22.19
N SER A 225 -1.12 1.61 -21.72
CA SER A 225 -2.59 1.76 -21.85
C SER A 225 -3.22 2.64 -20.76
N THR A 226 -2.54 2.87 -19.63
CA THR A 226 -3.03 3.68 -18.50
C THR A 226 -2.35 5.06 -18.37
N GLU A 227 -1.28 5.34 -19.11
CA GLU A 227 -0.59 6.64 -19.18
C GLU A 227 -1.46 7.73 -19.81
N ARG A 228 -2.62 7.38 -20.39
CA ARG A 228 -3.62 8.35 -20.82
C ARG A 228 -4.47 8.94 -19.67
N TRP A 229 -4.35 8.41 -18.44
CA TRP A 229 -5.13 8.86 -17.29
C TRP A 229 -4.35 9.64 -16.23
N LEU A 230 -3.00 9.59 -16.25
CA LEU A 230 -2.16 10.32 -15.29
C LEU A 230 -1.57 11.62 -15.86
N THR A 231 -1.75 11.92 -17.15
CA THR A 231 -1.28 13.17 -17.77
C THR A 231 -2.26 14.35 -17.66
N SER A 232 -3.36 14.23 -16.92
CA SER A 232 -4.30 15.36 -16.71
C SER A 232 -4.08 16.16 -15.43
N GLY A 233 -2.93 16.02 -14.75
CA GLY A 233 -2.68 16.86 -13.57
C GLY A 233 -1.33 16.67 -12.90
N CYS A 234 -0.23 17.01 -13.58
CA CYS A 234 0.99 17.58 -12.99
C CYS A 234 2.04 17.78 -14.08
N VAL A 235 2.07 18.98 -14.66
CA VAL A 235 3.21 19.45 -15.46
C VAL A 235 4.20 20.06 -14.49
N CYS A 236 5.21 19.29 -14.07
CA CYS A 236 6.45 19.85 -13.53
C CYS A 236 7.57 19.62 -14.54
N SER A 237 7.80 20.66 -15.34
CA SER A 237 8.90 20.81 -16.28
C SER A 237 10.24 20.76 -15.52
N TYR A 238 11.12 19.83 -15.89
CA TYR A 238 12.55 19.97 -15.63
C TYR A 238 13.27 20.04 -16.97
N ARG A 239 13.76 21.25 -17.24
CA ARG A 239 14.55 21.65 -18.41
C ARG A 239 16.00 21.22 -18.15
N ALA A 240 16.57 20.51 -19.10
CA ALA A 240 17.93 19.99 -19.08
C ALA A 240 18.99 21.10 -19.05
N MET A 241 20.09 20.83 -18.35
CA MET A 241 21.44 21.26 -18.72
C MET A 241 22.09 20.12 -19.51
#